data_AF-A0A285H2K3-F1
#
_entry.id   AF-A0A285H2K3-F1
#
_cell.length_a   1.000
_cell.length_b   1.000
_cell.length_c   1.000
_cell.angle_alpha   90.00
_cell.angle_beta   90.00
_cell.angle_gamma   90.00
#
_symmetry.space_group_name_H-M   'P 1'
#
loop_
_entity.id
_entity.type
_entity.pdbx_description
1 polymer ?
#
loop_
_entity_poly.entity_id
_entity_poly.type
_entity_poly.pdbx_seq_one_letter_code
_entity_poly.pdbx_strand_id
1 'polypeptide(L)'
;MRVRRALALAAAAVAAATGVLAGPTSPAQAVAATTLANTIALSNCSASLVRYPSSVSSDRAMMLTNGHCYEGGFLSAGQVLVNRTSSRSGTLLNSSGGSLGTVRADRVLYATMTGTDVTLYRLTSTYATLQSRYGATALTIASAKPAVGASIAIPSSYWKRIWNCKVDGFVGQLREGEWTWKDSIRYDAACDTIHGTSGSPIVSASSGQIVGINNTGNDDGEMCTLNNPCEVNADGTTTAVQGQSYGQETYWFTTCLTSTRTIDLNKSGCLLTKP
;
A
#
# COMPACT_ATOMS: atom_id res chain seq x y z
N MET A 1 16.22 -20.61 -89.00
CA MET A 1 16.49 -19.21 -88.59
C MET A 1 15.59 -18.86 -87.42
N ARG A 2 16.17 -18.31 -86.36
CA ARG A 2 15.50 -17.91 -85.11
C ARG A 2 14.45 -16.82 -85.37
N VAL A 3 13.24 -16.92 -84.81
CA VAL A 3 12.50 -15.76 -84.28
C VAL A 3 11.60 -16.23 -83.11
N ARG A 4 11.79 -15.62 -81.94
CA ARG A 4 10.95 -15.70 -80.73
C ARG A 4 9.78 -14.71 -80.83
N ARG A 5 8.62 -15.02 -80.22
CA ARG A 5 7.69 -14.09 -79.54
C ARG A 5 6.50 -14.88 -78.99
N ALA A 6 6.48 -15.15 -77.69
CA ALA A 6 5.80 -14.36 -76.64
C ALA A 6 4.35 -14.83 -76.41
N LEU A 7 4.18 -15.84 -75.54
CA LEU A 7 2.89 -16.21 -74.96
C LEU A 7 2.58 -15.25 -73.81
N ALA A 8 1.46 -14.53 -73.91
CA ALA A 8 0.87 -13.80 -72.80
C ALA A 8 0.11 -14.77 -71.90
N LEU A 9 0.60 -14.97 -70.68
CA LEU A 9 -0.13 -15.64 -69.59
C LEU A 9 -0.87 -14.57 -68.79
N ALA A 10 -2.19 -14.56 -68.89
CA ALA A 10 -3.05 -13.78 -68.01
C ALA A 10 -3.07 -14.47 -66.62
N ALA A 11 -2.43 -13.86 -65.63
CA ALA A 11 -2.49 -14.29 -64.25
C ALA A 11 -3.77 -13.74 -63.60
N ALA A 12 -4.73 -14.61 -63.31
CA ALA A 12 -5.87 -14.27 -62.46
C ALA A 12 -5.40 -14.27 -60.99
N ALA A 13 -5.35 -13.10 -60.37
CA ALA A 13 -5.07 -12.94 -58.96
C ALA A 13 -6.32 -13.29 -58.13
N VAL A 14 -6.28 -14.42 -57.41
CA VAL A 14 -7.27 -14.75 -56.38
C VAL A 14 -6.83 -14.06 -55.10
N ALA A 15 -7.51 -12.96 -54.73
CA ALA A 15 -7.31 -12.30 -53.45
C ALA A 15 -7.97 -13.13 -52.33
N ALA A 16 -7.17 -13.88 -51.58
CA ALA A 16 -7.61 -14.51 -50.34
C ALA A 16 -7.69 -13.44 -49.24
N ALA A 17 -8.89 -12.96 -48.93
CA ALA A 17 -9.14 -12.12 -47.76
C ALA A 17 -9.06 -12.99 -46.50
N THR A 18 -7.91 -13.00 -45.82
CA THR A 18 -7.79 -13.51 -44.46
C THR A 18 -8.47 -12.53 -43.50
N GLY A 19 -9.76 -12.73 -43.25
CA GLY A 19 -10.47 -12.06 -42.17
C GLY A 19 -9.90 -12.51 -40.83
N VAL A 20 -9.14 -11.63 -40.16
CA VAL A 20 -8.73 -11.82 -38.77
C VAL A 20 -10.01 -11.70 -37.93
N LEU A 21 -10.53 -12.83 -37.46
CA LEU A 21 -11.59 -12.86 -36.45
C LEU A 21 -11.00 -12.33 -35.15
N ALA A 22 -11.20 -11.04 -34.88
CA ALA A 22 -11.01 -10.48 -33.55
C ALA A 22 -12.03 -11.17 -32.62
N GLY A 23 -11.55 -12.07 -31.78
CA GLY A 23 -12.36 -12.69 -30.74
C GLY A 23 -12.93 -11.64 -29.78
N PRO A 24 -14.03 -11.94 -29.08
CA PRO A 24 -14.62 -11.00 -28.13
C PRO A 24 -13.60 -10.68 -27.03
N THR A 25 -13.21 -9.41 -26.92
CA THR A 25 -12.46 -8.90 -25.78
C THR A 25 -13.35 -8.99 -24.55
N SER A 26 -13.03 -9.89 -23.63
CA SER A 26 -13.69 -9.93 -22.32
C SER A 26 -13.63 -8.54 -21.68
N PRO A 27 -14.76 -7.99 -21.19
CA PRO A 27 -14.73 -6.71 -20.51
C PRO A 27 -13.83 -6.86 -19.28
N ALA A 28 -12.86 -5.95 -19.15
CA ALA A 28 -12.05 -5.85 -17.93
C ALA A 28 -13.00 -5.71 -16.74
N GLN A 29 -12.94 -6.63 -15.79
CA GLN A 29 -13.75 -6.55 -14.58
C GLN A 29 -13.42 -5.23 -13.87
N ALA A 30 -14.41 -4.34 -13.80
CA ALA A 30 -14.27 -3.09 -13.09
C ALA A 30 -13.98 -3.40 -11.62
N VAL A 31 -12.85 -2.88 -11.11
CA VAL A 31 -12.54 -2.95 -9.69
C VAL A 31 -13.60 -2.15 -8.94
N ALA A 32 -14.19 -2.76 -7.90
CA ALA A 32 -15.19 -2.11 -7.09
C ALA A 32 -14.61 -0.85 -6.42
N ALA A 33 -15.44 0.18 -6.26
CA ALA A 33 -15.02 1.40 -5.59
C ALA A 33 -14.55 1.13 -4.16
N THR A 34 -13.47 1.79 -3.75
CA THR A 34 -12.93 1.69 -2.38
C THR A 34 -13.98 2.13 -1.36
N THR A 35 -14.11 1.39 -0.26
CA THR A 35 -14.99 1.70 0.87
C THR A 35 -14.19 1.69 2.18
N LEU A 36 -14.85 1.95 3.32
CA LEU A 36 -14.23 1.81 4.65
C LEU A 36 -14.11 0.35 5.13
N ALA A 37 -14.59 -0.62 4.33
CA ALA A 37 -14.61 -2.02 4.73
C ALA A 37 -13.21 -2.52 5.07
N ASN A 38 -13.11 -3.27 6.16
CA ASN A 38 -11.87 -3.91 6.62
C ASN A 38 -10.77 -2.92 7.05
N THR A 39 -11.11 -1.64 7.23
CA THR A 39 -10.29 -0.71 8.00
C THR A 39 -10.55 -0.90 9.50
N ILE A 40 -9.60 -0.49 10.34
CA ILE A 40 -9.65 -0.67 11.80
C ILE A 40 -9.39 0.69 12.45
N ALA A 41 -10.41 1.23 13.12
CA ALA A 41 -10.28 2.49 13.84
C ALA A 41 -9.46 2.31 15.12
N LEU A 42 -8.46 3.19 15.31
CA LEU A 42 -7.69 3.34 16.55
C LEU A 42 -8.07 4.67 17.24
N SER A 43 -7.44 5.00 18.36
CA SER A 43 -7.76 6.18 19.19
C SER A 43 -7.48 7.53 18.52
N ASN A 44 -6.47 7.58 17.65
CA ASN A 44 -5.97 8.80 16.98
C ASN A 44 -5.25 8.46 15.66
N CYS A 45 -5.42 7.23 15.18
CA CYS A 45 -4.87 6.73 13.93
C CYS A 45 -5.90 5.82 13.27
N SER A 46 -5.62 5.47 12.02
CA SER A 46 -6.29 4.42 11.29
C SER A 46 -5.40 3.19 11.17
N ALA A 47 -6.01 2.07 10.82
CA ALA A 47 -5.32 0.84 10.49
C ALA A 47 -6.13 0.05 9.46
N SER A 48 -5.58 -1.06 9.00
CA SER A 48 -6.26 -1.97 8.08
C SER A 48 -6.08 -3.43 8.48
N LEU A 49 -7.13 -4.22 8.26
CA LEU A 49 -7.06 -5.67 8.29
C LEU A 49 -6.40 -6.12 6.98
N VAL A 50 -5.17 -6.64 7.08
CA VAL A 50 -4.33 -6.94 5.91
C VAL A 50 -3.96 -8.40 5.82
N ARG A 51 -3.58 -8.83 4.62
CA ARG A 51 -2.98 -10.13 4.32
C ARG A 51 -1.84 -10.01 3.31
N TYR A 52 -0.90 -10.93 3.37
CA TYR A 52 0.06 -11.11 2.28
C TYR A 52 -0.62 -11.78 1.08
N PRO A 53 -0.07 -11.64 -0.13
CA PRO A 53 -0.57 -12.34 -1.32
C PRO A 53 -0.70 -13.85 -1.11
N SER A 54 0.27 -14.46 -0.40
CA SER A 54 0.30 -15.90 -0.13
C SER A 54 -0.49 -16.34 1.10
N SER A 55 -1.08 -15.42 1.87
CA SER A 55 -1.84 -15.78 3.09
C SER A 55 -2.99 -16.74 2.78
N VAL A 56 -3.30 -17.63 3.72
CA VAL A 56 -4.42 -18.57 3.65
C VAL A 56 -5.40 -18.34 4.80
N SER A 57 -6.62 -18.88 4.69
CA SER A 57 -7.71 -18.60 5.64
C SER A 57 -7.41 -19.01 7.09
N SER A 58 -6.59 -20.05 7.29
CA SER A 58 -6.16 -20.53 8.60
C SER A 58 -5.05 -19.69 9.24
N ASP A 59 -4.40 -18.80 8.48
CA ASP A 59 -3.37 -17.93 9.04
C ASP A 59 -4.01 -16.96 10.05
N ARG A 60 -3.20 -16.55 11.04
CA ARG A 60 -3.58 -15.47 11.95
C ARG A 60 -3.70 -14.17 11.17
N ALA A 61 -4.81 -13.47 11.38
CA ALA A 61 -5.07 -12.21 10.71
C ALA A 61 -4.07 -11.14 11.17
N MET A 62 -3.89 -10.10 10.36
CA MET A 62 -2.94 -9.04 10.64
C MET A 62 -3.59 -7.66 10.60
N MET A 63 -3.09 -6.77 11.44
CA MET A 63 -3.48 -5.36 11.46
C MET A 63 -2.25 -4.51 11.13
N LEU A 64 -2.38 -3.59 10.17
CA LEU A 64 -1.31 -2.73 9.70
C LEU A 64 -1.64 -1.26 9.94
N THR A 65 -0.67 -0.51 10.46
CA THR A 65 -0.72 0.95 10.71
C THR A 65 0.70 1.51 10.64
N ASN A 66 0.92 2.80 10.94
CA ASN A 66 2.27 3.36 11.01
C ASN A 66 3.03 2.91 12.27
N GLY A 67 4.35 3.03 12.22
CA GLY A 67 5.27 2.95 13.35
C GLY A 67 4.96 3.99 14.41
N HIS A 68 4.69 5.24 14.01
CA HIS A 68 4.31 6.31 14.94
C HIS A 68 2.93 6.10 15.61
N CYS A 69 2.12 5.17 15.09
CA CYS A 69 0.84 4.76 15.67
C CYS A 69 0.96 3.55 16.62
N TYR A 70 2.18 3.09 16.93
CA TYR A 70 2.46 1.99 17.85
C TYR A 70 1.92 2.26 19.27
N GLU A 71 1.37 1.25 19.97
CA GLU A 71 0.85 1.44 21.33
C GLU A 71 1.89 1.90 22.35
N GLY A 72 3.18 1.68 22.09
CA GLY A 72 4.26 2.13 22.96
C GLY A 72 4.68 3.58 22.73
N GLY A 73 4.04 4.31 21.82
CA GLY A 73 4.44 5.65 21.41
C GLY A 73 5.43 5.64 20.24
N PHE A 74 6.01 6.81 19.94
CA PHE A 74 6.98 6.97 18.86
C PHE A 74 8.22 6.10 19.09
N LEU A 75 8.63 5.39 18.06
CA LEU A 75 9.84 4.60 18.05
C LEU A 75 11.02 5.52 17.74
N SER A 76 12.12 5.42 18.49
CA SER A 76 13.31 6.25 18.24
C SER A 76 13.92 5.99 16.85
N ALA A 77 14.66 6.96 16.31
CA ALA A 77 15.47 6.70 15.12
C ALA A 77 16.44 5.53 15.35
N GLY A 78 16.55 4.64 14.37
CA GLY A 78 17.29 3.37 14.46
C GLY A 78 16.54 2.22 15.14
N GLN A 79 15.39 2.46 15.78
CA GLN A 79 14.69 1.42 16.53
C GLN A 79 13.84 0.51 15.62
N VAL A 80 14.03 -0.80 15.79
CA VAL A 80 13.20 -1.84 15.17
C VAL A 80 12.70 -2.81 16.24
N LEU A 81 11.39 -3.03 16.30
CA LEU A 81 10.77 -4.02 17.16
C LEU A 81 10.37 -5.25 16.34
N VAL A 82 10.77 -6.43 16.79
CA VAL A 82 10.40 -7.71 16.17
C VAL A 82 9.86 -8.64 17.24
N ASN A 83 8.75 -9.31 16.92
CA ASN A 83 8.17 -10.37 17.75
C ASN A 83 7.92 -9.98 19.23
N ARG A 84 7.39 -8.77 19.48
CA ARG A 84 7.06 -8.27 20.83
C ARG A 84 5.60 -8.55 21.19
N THR A 85 5.33 -9.01 22.41
CA THR A 85 3.94 -9.18 22.89
C THR A 85 3.17 -7.88 22.75
N SER A 86 1.91 -7.96 22.35
CA SER A 86 1.02 -6.81 22.19
C SER A 86 -0.32 -7.08 22.85
N SER A 87 -0.98 -5.99 23.26
CA SER A 87 -2.37 -5.98 23.72
C SER A 87 -3.21 -4.96 22.93
N ARG A 88 -2.69 -4.44 21.80
CA ARG A 88 -3.37 -3.44 20.97
C ARG A 88 -4.73 -3.96 20.53
N SER A 89 -5.71 -3.09 20.49
CA SER A 89 -7.02 -3.39 19.92
C SER A 89 -7.52 -2.23 19.08
N GLY A 90 -8.48 -2.51 18.21
CA GLY A 90 -9.15 -1.51 17.39
C GLY A 90 -10.53 -1.99 16.96
N THR A 91 -11.30 -1.08 16.39
CA THR A 91 -12.67 -1.34 15.92
C THR A 91 -12.65 -1.62 14.42
N LEU A 92 -12.96 -2.87 14.03
CA LEU A 92 -13.10 -3.26 12.63
C LEU A 92 -14.36 -2.65 12.03
N LEU A 93 -14.25 -2.04 10.85
CA LEU A 93 -15.33 -1.33 10.18
C LEU A 93 -15.90 -2.08 8.98
N ASN A 94 -17.20 -1.88 8.75
CA ASN A 94 -17.89 -2.25 7.52
C ASN A 94 -17.69 -1.18 6.42
N SER A 95 -18.29 -1.38 5.25
CA SER A 95 -18.14 -0.50 4.08
C SER A 95 -18.58 0.95 4.31
N SER A 96 -19.56 1.19 5.19
CA SER A 96 -20.07 2.52 5.53
C SER A 96 -19.42 3.13 6.78
N GLY A 97 -18.42 2.48 7.39
CA GLY A 97 -17.77 2.96 8.61
C GLY A 97 -18.53 2.60 9.91
N GLY A 98 -19.54 1.74 9.80
CA GLY A 98 -20.20 1.11 10.94
C GLY A 98 -19.28 0.08 11.62
N SER A 99 -19.40 -0.04 12.94
CA SER A 99 -18.63 -1.01 13.71
C SER A 99 -19.10 -2.44 13.41
N LEU A 100 -18.17 -3.33 13.06
CA LEU A 100 -18.38 -4.78 13.03
C LEU A 100 -18.03 -5.42 14.38
N GLY A 101 -17.03 -4.87 15.07
CA GLY A 101 -16.60 -5.34 16.40
C GLY A 101 -15.14 -5.03 16.68
N THR A 102 -14.67 -5.45 17.85
CA THR A 102 -13.28 -5.23 18.28
C THR A 102 -12.39 -6.37 17.82
N VAL A 103 -11.26 -6.02 17.20
CA VAL A 103 -10.14 -6.93 16.96
C VAL A 103 -9.00 -6.63 17.93
N ARG A 104 -8.26 -7.67 18.33
CA ARG A 104 -7.17 -7.56 19.30
C ARG A 104 -5.91 -8.22 18.76
N ALA A 105 -4.77 -7.59 18.96
CA ALA A 105 -3.45 -8.13 18.68
C ALA A 105 -2.91 -8.91 19.88
N ASP A 106 -2.11 -9.93 19.61
CA ASP A 106 -1.28 -10.62 20.64
C ASP A 106 0.23 -10.41 20.42
N ARG A 107 0.62 -9.85 19.26
CA ARG A 107 2.02 -9.70 18.88
C ARG A 107 2.20 -8.53 17.91
N VAL A 108 3.25 -7.74 18.12
CA VAL A 108 3.89 -6.91 17.10
C VAL A 108 4.84 -7.82 16.33
N LEU A 109 4.53 -8.08 15.07
CA LEU A 109 5.40 -8.85 14.17
C LEU A 109 6.63 -8.04 13.79
N TYR A 110 6.41 -6.76 13.44
CA TYR A 110 7.45 -5.82 13.04
C TYR A 110 6.97 -4.38 13.29
N ALA A 111 7.82 -3.51 13.83
CA ALA A 111 7.54 -2.08 13.93
C ALA A 111 8.82 -1.23 13.79
N THR A 112 8.75 -0.12 13.05
CA THR A 112 9.84 0.86 12.97
C THR A 112 9.32 2.22 12.46
N MET A 113 10.04 3.28 12.80
CA MET A 113 9.97 4.60 12.15
C MET A 113 11.27 4.92 11.39
N THR A 114 12.13 3.93 11.13
CA THR A 114 13.43 4.09 10.47
C THR A 114 13.41 3.45 9.09
N GLY A 115 13.73 4.22 8.06
CA GLY A 115 13.69 3.77 6.66
C GLY A 115 12.28 3.62 6.10
N THR A 116 11.30 3.31 6.94
CA THR A 116 9.86 3.34 6.68
C THR A 116 9.13 3.64 7.99
N ASP A 117 7.81 3.78 7.95
CA ASP A 117 6.96 4.07 9.11
C ASP A 117 5.81 3.08 9.18
N VAL A 118 6.05 1.94 9.84
CA VAL A 118 5.09 0.83 9.87
C VAL A 118 5.05 0.13 11.22
N THR A 119 3.85 -0.33 11.60
CA THR A 119 3.66 -1.38 12.60
C THR A 119 2.72 -2.44 12.05
N LEU A 120 3.19 -3.69 12.02
CA LEU A 120 2.40 -4.86 11.67
C LEU A 120 2.14 -5.71 12.90
N TYR A 121 0.87 -5.88 13.24
CA TYR A 121 0.42 -6.74 14.33
C TYR A 121 -0.12 -8.06 13.82
N ARG A 122 0.04 -9.10 14.62
CA ARG A 122 -0.73 -10.34 14.52
C ARG A 122 -1.92 -10.29 15.45
N LEU A 123 -3.09 -10.66 14.91
CA LEU A 123 -4.34 -10.68 15.63
C LEU A 123 -4.61 -12.00 16.35
N THR A 124 -5.44 -11.85 17.38
CA THR A 124 -6.41 -12.71 18.05
C THR A 124 -7.05 -13.87 17.30
N SER A 125 -7.33 -13.63 16.03
CA SER A 125 -8.24 -14.41 15.22
C SER A 125 -7.56 -14.78 13.91
N THR A 126 -8.01 -15.87 13.28
CA THR A 126 -7.61 -16.16 11.90
C THR A 126 -8.46 -15.37 10.91
N TYR A 127 -8.04 -15.32 9.65
CA TYR A 127 -8.87 -14.75 8.59
C TYR A 127 -10.23 -15.45 8.48
N ALA A 128 -10.26 -16.78 8.60
CA ALA A 128 -11.50 -17.56 8.58
C ALA A 128 -12.45 -17.15 9.73
N THR A 129 -11.92 -16.94 10.93
CA THR A 129 -12.73 -16.49 12.07
C THR A 129 -13.35 -15.11 11.83
N LEU A 130 -12.56 -14.15 11.31
CA LEU A 130 -13.07 -12.80 11.04
C LEU A 130 -14.09 -12.79 9.91
N GLN A 131 -13.87 -13.58 8.85
CA GLN A 131 -14.83 -13.74 7.76
C GLN A 131 -16.14 -14.34 8.27
N SER A 132 -16.08 -15.41 9.07
CA SER A 132 -17.28 -16.06 9.59
C SER A 132 -18.06 -15.18 10.57
N ARG A 133 -17.36 -14.39 11.40
CA ARG A 133 -18.00 -13.59 12.45
C ARG A 133 -18.54 -12.25 11.93
N TYR A 134 -17.84 -11.64 10.99
CA TYR A 134 -18.09 -10.25 10.58
C TYR A 134 -18.32 -10.08 9.08
N GLY A 135 -18.15 -11.13 8.27
CA GLY A 135 -18.11 -11.01 6.82
C GLY A 135 -16.86 -10.28 6.30
N ALA A 136 -15.85 -10.08 7.16
CA ALA A 136 -14.69 -9.25 6.86
C ALA A 136 -13.62 -10.02 6.07
N THR A 137 -13.23 -9.46 4.92
CA THR A 137 -12.18 -10.00 4.05
C THR A 137 -10.95 -9.08 4.10
N ALA A 138 -9.82 -9.61 4.54
CA ALA A 138 -8.59 -8.83 4.63
C ALA A 138 -8.12 -8.29 3.28
N LEU A 139 -7.66 -7.04 3.29
CA LEU A 139 -7.09 -6.35 2.13
C LEU A 139 -5.71 -6.93 1.80
N THR A 140 -5.43 -7.18 0.53
CA THR A 140 -4.17 -7.79 0.11
C THR A 140 -3.10 -6.72 -0.07
N ILE A 141 -1.95 -6.90 0.57
CA ILE A 141 -0.75 -6.08 0.32
C ILE A 141 -0.23 -6.36 -1.09
N ALA A 142 -0.02 -5.31 -1.87
CA ALA A 142 0.57 -5.41 -3.20
C ALA A 142 2.00 -5.94 -3.11
N SER A 143 2.38 -6.80 -4.05
CA SER A 143 3.74 -7.36 -4.13
C SER A 143 4.73 -6.45 -4.86
N ALA A 144 4.29 -5.27 -5.28
CA ALA A 144 5.10 -4.32 -6.04
C ALA A 144 4.73 -2.89 -5.68
N LYS A 145 5.70 -2.02 -5.92
CA LYS A 145 5.58 -0.57 -5.88
C LYS A 145 4.48 -0.06 -6.82
N PRO A 146 3.65 0.94 -6.43
CA PRO A 146 2.68 1.54 -7.34
C PRO A 146 3.37 2.32 -8.48
N ALA A 147 2.63 2.57 -9.57
CA ALA A 147 3.12 3.42 -10.65
C ALA A 147 2.86 4.91 -10.35
N VAL A 148 3.74 5.78 -10.88
CA VAL A 148 3.44 7.23 -10.95
C VAL A 148 2.17 7.46 -11.76
N GLY A 149 1.34 8.40 -11.31
CA GLY A 149 0.03 8.72 -11.88
C GLY A 149 -1.08 7.74 -11.49
N ALA A 150 -0.79 6.68 -10.72
CA ALA A 150 -1.80 5.74 -10.28
C ALA A 150 -2.84 6.41 -9.37
N SER A 151 -4.13 6.19 -9.66
CA SER A 151 -5.22 6.59 -8.77
C SER A 151 -5.22 5.72 -7.52
N ILE A 152 -5.29 6.38 -6.36
CA ILE A 152 -5.29 5.75 -5.04
C ILE A 152 -6.43 6.31 -4.18
N ALA A 153 -6.88 5.50 -3.23
CA ALA A 153 -7.86 5.89 -2.23
C ALA A 153 -7.31 5.63 -0.82
N ILE A 154 -7.58 6.54 0.11
CA ILE A 154 -7.10 6.50 1.49
C ILE A 154 -8.32 6.46 2.41
N PRO A 155 -8.89 5.28 2.70
CA PRO A 155 -10.01 5.16 3.63
C PRO A 155 -9.53 5.26 5.08
N SER A 156 -9.78 6.42 5.70
CA SER A 156 -9.49 6.65 7.11
C SER A 156 -10.62 6.12 7.98
N SER A 157 -10.31 5.07 8.75
CA SER A 157 -11.21 4.54 9.77
C SER A 157 -11.46 5.48 10.95
N TYR A 158 -10.47 6.32 11.30
CA TYR A 158 -10.59 7.26 12.40
C TYR A 158 -11.60 8.36 12.07
N TRP A 159 -11.46 8.97 10.90
CA TRP A 159 -12.38 10.01 10.41
C TRP A 159 -13.64 9.45 9.74
N LYS A 160 -13.67 8.15 9.43
CA LYS A 160 -14.70 7.50 8.61
C LYS A 160 -14.94 8.24 7.30
N ARG A 161 -13.84 8.65 6.66
CA ARG A 161 -13.80 9.42 5.41
C ARG A 161 -12.76 8.82 4.48
N ILE A 162 -13.00 8.94 3.18
CA ILE A 162 -12.09 8.46 2.13
C ILE A 162 -11.56 9.67 1.38
N TRP A 163 -10.24 9.72 1.20
CA TRP A 163 -9.57 10.67 0.31
C TRP A 163 -9.25 9.96 -1.00
N ASN A 164 -9.48 10.62 -2.13
CA ASN A 164 -9.12 10.10 -3.45
C ASN A 164 -7.99 10.96 -3.99
N CYS A 165 -6.86 10.32 -4.26
CA CYS A 165 -5.61 10.99 -4.60
C CYS A 165 -4.93 10.29 -5.78
N LYS A 166 -3.78 10.81 -6.19
CA LYS A 166 -2.89 10.15 -7.14
C LYS A 166 -1.47 10.09 -6.58
N VAL A 167 -0.72 9.10 -7.04
CA VAL A 167 0.73 9.07 -6.84
C VAL A 167 1.36 10.09 -7.79
N ASP A 168 1.91 11.19 -7.27
CA ASP A 168 2.67 12.17 -8.05
C ASP A 168 4.10 11.68 -8.32
N GLY A 169 4.69 11.01 -7.35
CA GLY A 169 6.07 10.56 -7.44
C GLY A 169 6.53 9.81 -6.21
N PHE A 170 7.84 9.67 -6.08
CA PHE A 170 8.49 9.03 -4.94
C PHE A 170 9.64 9.88 -4.45
N VAL A 171 9.74 10.01 -3.13
CA VAL A 171 10.82 10.75 -2.47
C VAL A 171 11.86 9.75 -2.00
N GLY A 172 13.08 9.88 -2.54
CA GLY A 172 14.18 8.97 -2.18
C GLY A 172 14.48 8.98 -0.68
N GLN A 173 14.48 10.17 -0.05
CA GLN A 173 14.56 10.36 1.39
C GLN A 173 13.59 11.44 1.86
N LEU A 174 12.68 11.06 2.75
CA LEU A 174 11.75 11.98 3.43
C LEU A 174 12.18 12.09 4.89
N ARG A 175 12.47 13.29 5.38
CA ARG A 175 12.94 13.52 6.75
C ARG A 175 11.93 14.33 7.55
N GLU A 176 11.62 13.85 8.74
CA GLU A 176 10.74 14.51 9.71
C GLU A 176 11.36 14.39 11.10
N GLY A 177 11.76 15.50 11.72
CA GLY A 177 12.48 15.48 12.99
C GLY A 177 13.73 14.60 12.93
N GLU A 178 13.80 13.60 13.80
CA GLU A 178 14.89 12.62 13.84
C GLU A 178 14.74 11.46 12.84
N TRP A 179 13.56 11.28 12.24
CA TRP A 179 13.26 10.15 11.38
C TRP A 179 13.60 10.44 9.93
N THR A 180 14.15 9.44 9.26
CA THR A 180 14.32 9.44 7.80
C THR A 180 13.68 8.19 7.24
N TRP A 181 12.73 8.39 6.35
CA TRP A 181 12.09 7.35 5.57
C TRP A 181 12.60 7.37 4.15
N LYS A 182 12.49 6.24 3.46
CA LYS A 182 12.99 6.07 2.11
C LYS A 182 11.86 5.64 1.20
N ASP A 183 11.98 6.06 -0.06
CA ASP A 183 11.05 5.68 -1.11
C ASP A 183 9.58 6.01 -0.77
N SER A 184 9.36 7.16 -0.14
CA SER A 184 8.03 7.58 0.30
C SER A 184 7.16 7.96 -0.90
N ILE A 185 5.90 7.55 -0.87
CA ILE A 185 4.91 7.87 -1.89
C ILE A 185 4.56 9.35 -1.74
N ARG A 186 4.77 10.16 -2.77
CA ARG A 186 4.28 11.54 -2.81
C ARG A 186 2.92 11.61 -3.48
N TYR A 187 1.97 12.28 -2.87
CA TYR A 187 0.64 12.47 -3.47
C TYR A 187 0.59 13.69 -4.36
N ASP A 188 -0.42 13.74 -5.23
CA ASP A 188 -0.76 14.96 -5.97
C ASP A 188 -1.26 16.09 -5.05
N ALA A 189 -1.14 17.33 -5.52
CA ALA A 189 -1.47 18.52 -4.74
C ALA A 189 -2.96 18.61 -4.31
N ALA A 190 -3.84 17.82 -4.93
CA ALA A 190 -5.24 17.74 -4.55
C ALA A 190 -5.49 16.85 -3.31
N CYS A 191 -4.48 16.08 -2.87
CA CYS A 191 -4.59 15.18 -1.75
C CYS A 191 -4.34 15.89 -0.41
N ASP A 192 -5.42 16.20 0.30
CA ASP A 192 -5.44 16.96 1.56
C ASP A 192 -5.64 16.04 2.79
N THR A 193 -4.81 15.01 2.94
CA THR A 193 -4.87 14.17 4.15
C THR A 193 -4.52 14.96 5.40
N ILE A 194 -5.20 14.68 6.51
CA ILE A 194 -5.10 15.44 7.76
C ILE A 194 -4.62 14.57 8.92
N HIS A 195 -4.20 15.18 10.03
CA HIS A 195 -3.91 14.47 11.29
C HIS A 195 -4.99 13.43 11.65
N GLY A 196 -4.56 12.25 12.07
CA GLY A 196 -5.44 11.11 12.36
C GLY A 196 -5.81 10.23 11.15
N THR A 197 -5.52 10.70 9.92
CA THR A 197 -5.52 9.81 8.74
C THR A 197 -4.31 8.88 8.71
N SER A 198 -3.28 9.13 9.53
CA SER A 198 -2.11 8.26 9.64
C SER A 198 -2.51 6.81 9.93
N GLY A 199 -1.85 5.88 9.26
CA GLY A 199 -2.09 4.45 9.37
C GLY A 199 -3.23 3.93 8.47
N SER A 200 -3.94 4.83 7.78
CA SER A 200 -4.94 4.44 6.78
C SER A 200 -4.25 3.67 5.64
N PRO A 201 -4.86 2.59 5.11
CA PRO A 201 -4.30 1.94 3.94
C PRO A 201 -4.36 2.90 2.73
N ILE A 202 -3.37 2.81 1.85
CA ILE A 202 -3.42 3.41 0.51
C ILE A 202 -3.81 2.30 -0.44
N VAL A 203 -5.02 2.37 -0.98
CA VAL A 203 -5.62 1.35 -1.85
C VAL A 203 -5.51 1.78 -3.30
N SER A 204 -4.89 0.95 -4.14
CA SER A 204 -4.85 1.17 -5.58
C SER A 204 -6.24 1.01 -6.19
N ALA A 205 -6.73 2.03 -6.90
CA ALA A 205 -8.04 1.99 -7.54
C ALA A 205 -8.11 0.97 -8.69
N SER A 206 -6.96 0.58 -9.27
CA SER A 206 -6.88 -0.36 -10.38
C SER A 206 -6.79 -1.82 -9.95
N SER A 207 -6.47 -2.11 -8.69
CA SER A 207 -6.27 -3.48 -8.19
C SER A 207 -7.05 -3.81 -6.92
N GLY A 208 -7.49 -2.80 -6.16
CA GLY A 208 -8.06 -2.96 -4.83
C GLY A 208 -7.04 -3.41 -3.78
N GLN A 209 -5.74 -3.47 -4.11
CA GLN A 209 -4.67 -3.87 -3.20
C GLN A 209 -4.12 -2.68 -2.43
N ILE A 210 -3.56 -2.95 -1.25
CA ILE A 210 -2.83 -1.98 -0.45
C ILE A 210 -1.45 -1.79 -1.06
N VAL A 211 -1.16 -0.58 -1.52
CA VAL A 211 0.15 -0.20 -2.06
C VAL A 211 1.00 0.55 -1.03
N GLY A 212 0.37 1.11 0.00
CA GLY A 212 1.08 1.84 1.05
C GLY A 212 0.23 2.11 2.29
N ILE A 213 0.80 2.91 3.20
CA ILE A 213 0.14 3.41 4.41
C ILE A 213 0.25 4.93 4.39
N ASN A 214 -0.86 5.63 4.60
CA ASN A 214 -0.82 7.08 4.73
C ASN A 214 -0.01 7.49 5.96
N ASN A 215 0.96 8.39 5.79
CA ASN A 215 1.99 8.61 6.78
C ASN A 215 1.92 10.00 7.44
N THR A 216 2.30 11.02 6.71
CA THR A 216 2.54 12.38 7.22
C THR A 216 2.27 13.41 6.12
N GLY A 217 2.24 14.69 6.48
CA GLY A 217 2.19 15.82 5.55
C GLY A 217 2.89 17.03 6.16
N ASN A 218 3.24 18.01 5.32
CA ASN A 218 3.90 19.24 5.77
C ASN A 218 2.86 20.33 6.04
N ASP A 219 2.63 20.67 7.30
CA ASP A 219 1.52 21.55 7.70
C ASP A 219 1.82 23.04 7.50
N ASP A 220 3.03 23.47 7.86
CA ASP A 220 3.39 24.86 8.10
C ASP A 220 4.46 25.39 7.13
N GLY A 221 4.95 24.54 6.21
CA GLY A 221 6.07 24.87 5.34
C GLY A 221 7.43 24.81 6.02
N GLU A 222 7.49 24.31 7.27
CA GLU A 222 8.74 24.19 8.00
C GLU A 222 9.63 23.08 7.42
N MET A 223 10.94 23.19 7.68
CA MET A 223 11.95 22.33 7.09
C MET A 223 12.34 21.21 8.05
N CYS A 224 11.80 20.01 7.80
CA CYS A 224 12.15 18.77 8.50
C CYS A 224 11.85 18.78 10.01
N THR A 225 10.86 19.55 10.47
CA THR A 225 10.39 19.53 11.86
C THR A 225 9.25 18.52 12.02
N LEU A 226 8.81 18.26 13.27
CA LEU A 226 7.67 17.37 13.52
C LEU A 226 6.41 17.95 12.86
N ASN A 227 5.63 17.10 12.18
CA ASN A 227 4.48 17.45 11.31
C ASN A 227 4.85 18.27 10.07
N ASN A 228 6.14 18.35 9.75
CA ASN A 228 6.67 19.19 8.67
C ASN A 228 7.82 18.46 7.95
N PRO A 229 7.55 17.30 7.33
CA PRO A 229 8.55 16.55 6.59
C PRO A 229 9.12 17.36 5.43
N CYS A 230 10.40 17.13 5.15
CA CYS A 230 11.10 17.68 3.99
C CYS A 230 11.60 16.56 3.09
N GLU A 231 11.62 16.81 1.78
CA GLU A 231 12.31 15.96 0.82
C GLU A 231 13.81 16.25 0.86
N VAL A 232 14.63 15.21 0.91
CA VAL A 232 16.09 15.31 0.88
C VAL A 232 16.59 14.74 -0.44
N ASN A 233 17.20 15.59 -1.27
CA ASN A 233 17.79 15.20 -2.55
C ASN A 233 19.10 14.43 -2.35
N ALA A 234 19.56 13.78 -3.42
CA ALA A 234 20.79 12.98 -3.40
C ALA A 234 22.06 13.80 -3.08
N ASP A 235 22.04 15.11 -3.35
CA ASP A 235 23.10 16.06 -3.03
C ASP A 235 23.00 16.62 -1.59
N GLY A 236 21.98 16.21 -0.82
CA GLY A 236 21.69 16.68 0.53
C GLY A 236 20.83 17.95 0.60
N THR A 237 20.46 18.55 -0.54
CA THR A 237 19.59 19.72 -0.58
C THR A 237 18.18 19.35 -0.12
N THR A 238 17.61 20.13 0.80
CA THR A 238 16.28 19.88 1.35
C THR A 238 15.22 20.84 0.84
N THR A 239 14.04 20.31 0.52
CA THR A 239 12.87 21.09 0.09
C THR A 239 11.64 20.72 0.90
N ALA A 240 10.84 21.72 1.26
CA ALA A 240 9.55 21.54 1.92
C ALA A 240 8.47 22.27 1.10
N VAL A 241 7.31 21.64 0.98
CA VAL A 241 6.15 22.20 0.29
C VAL A 241 4.97 22.09 1.25
N GLN A 242 4.45 23.23 1.70
CA GLN A 242 3.29 23.27 2.57
C GLN A 242 2.10 22.56 1.92
N GLY A 243 1.40 21.73 2.69
CA GLY A 243 0.28 20.88 2.28
C GLY A 243 0.69 19.57 1.59
N GLN A 244 1.97 19.36 1.26
CA GLN A 244 2.40 18.14 0.60
C GLN A 244 2.28 16.94 1.54
N SER A 245 1.52 15.94 1.11
CA SER A 245 1.24 14.72 1.87
C SER A 245 1.96 13.51 1.30
N TYR A 246 2.27 12.54 2.16
CA TYR A 246 3.09 11.38 1.85
C TYR A 246 2.57 10.08 2.47
N GLY A 247 2.92 8.97 1.83
CA GLY A 247 2.70 7.60 2.32
C GLY A 247 3.99 6.78 2.36
N GLN A 248 3.94 5.63 3.01
CA GLN A 248 5.03 4.65 2.99
C GLN A 248 4.63 3.36 2.27
N GLU A 249 5.56 2.80 1.52
CA GLU A 249 5.32 1.59 0.73
C GLU A 249 5.21 0.32 1.59
N THR A 250 4.32 -0.59 1.18
CA THR A 250 4.06 -1.83 1.95
C THR A 250 4.60 -3.10 1.28
N TYR A 251 4.95 -3.04 -0.01
CA TYR A 251 5.46 -4.23 -0.73
C TYR A 251 6.76 -4.77 -0.13
N TRP A 252 7.51 -3.95 0.64
CA TRP A 252 8.73 -4.36 1.32
C TRP A 252 8.51 -5.58 2.23
N PHE A 253 7.35 -5.71 2.86
CA PHE A 253 7.02 -6.91 3.64
C PHE A 253 7.14 -8.18 2.80
N THR A 254 6.68 -8.14 1.54
CA THR A 254 6.68 -9.31 0.64
C THR A 254 8.10 -9.76 0.26
N THR A 255 9.07 -8.85 0.29
CA THR A 255 10.49 -9.16 0.04
C THR A 255 11.16 -9.93 1.17
N CYS A 256 10.53 -9.95 2.35
CA CYS A 256 11.08 -10.54 3.57
C CYS A 256 10.36 -11.83 3.99
N LEU A 257 9.44 -12.36 3.17
CA LEU A 257 8.65 -13.54 3.55
C LEU A 257 9.38 -14.86 3.30
N THR A 258 9.32 -15.74 4.28
CA THR A 258 9.63 -17.17 4.13
C THR A 258 8.49 -17.90 3.39
N SER A 259 8.72 -19.16 3.02
CA SER A 259 7.66 -20.03 2.46
C SER A 259 6.49 -20.26 3.43
N THR A 260 6.72 -20.10 4.74
CA THR A 260 5.72 -20.21 5.80
C THR A 260 5.09 -18.86 6.16
N ARG A 261 5.34 -17.80 5.37
CA ARG A 261 4.71 -16.47 5.50
C ARG A 261 5.09 -15.74 6.79
N THR A 262 6.28 -16.04 7.31
CA THR A 262 6.90 -15.31 8.43
C THR A 262 7.88 -14.28 7.90
N ILE A 263 8.03 -13.14 8.58
CA ILE A 263 9.05 -12.14 8.27
C ILE A 263 10.42 -12.69 8.69
N ASP A 264 11.35 -12.75 7.74
CA ASP A 264 12.78 -13.00 7.94
C ASP A 264 13.57 -11.81 7.39
N LEU A 265 14.11 -11.00 8.30
CA LEU A 265 14.90 -9.80 7.96
C LEU A 265 16.28 -10.15 7.37
N ASN A 266 16.73 -11.40 7.47
CA ASN A 266 18.00 -11.86 6.90
C ASN A 266 17.85 -12.50 5.53
N LYS A 267 16.61 -12.64 5.03
CA LYS A 267 16.35 -13.09 3.68
C LYS A 267 17.04 -12.16 2.68
N SER A 268 17.75 -12.74 1.71
CA SER A 268 18.39 -11.98 0.63
C SER A 268 17.36 -11.12 -0.11
N GLY A 269 17.66 -9.84 -0.29
CA GLY A 269 16.77 -8.87 -0.93
C GLY A 269 15.65 -8.33 -0.04
N CYS A 270 15.59 -8.68 1.26
CA CYS A 270 14.65 -8.06 2.18
C CYS A 270 14.93 -6.56 2.33
N LEU A 271 13.89 -5.75 2.11
CA LEU A 271 13.96 -4.28 2.13
C LEU A 271 13.67 -3.68 3.51
N LEU A 272 13.09 -4.44 4.44
CA LEU A 272 12.76 -3.94 5.78
C LEU A 272 14.03 -3.65 6.60
N THR A 273 13.99 -2.55 7.37
CA THR A 273 15.05 -2.14 8.29
C THR A 273 15.33 -3.22 9.34
N LYS A 274 16.62 -3.46 9.62
CA LYS A 274 17.10 -4.40 10.63
C LYS A 274 17.32 -3.69 11.98
N PRO A 275 17.18 -4.40 13.12
CA PRO A 275 17.57 -3.89 14.43
C PRO A 275 19.06 -3.57 14.55
#